data_AF-A0A950F0Q4-F1
#
_entry.id   AF-A0A950F0Q4-F1
#
_cell.length_a   1.000
_cell.length_b   1.000
_cell.length_c   1.000
_cell.angle_alpha   90.00
_cell.angle_beta   90.00
_cell.angle_gamma   90.00
#
_symmetry.space_group_name_H-M   'P 1'
#
loop_
_entity.id
_entity.type
_entity.pdbx_description
1 polymer ?
#
loop_
_entity_poly.entity_id
_entity_poly.type
_entity_poly.pdbx_seq_one_letter_code
_entity_poly.pdbx_strand_id
1 'polypeptide(L)'
;MQAMMTGAETSLPWSDATSRANLWDRYRAPGGCYDELLSSDASVRPHWRPFVDMLELLGEEEIRRRWEESQDLIRQNGVTYNVYGDPRGMDRPWQLDPIPLLMSPAEWRVLEDGLIQRASLLDKILADLYG
;
A
#
# COMPACT_ATOMS: atom_id res chain seq x y z
N MET A 1 -40.67 -0.69 33.04
CA MET A 1 -39.63 0.35 33.11
C MET A 1 -38.46 -0.15 32.28
N GLN A 2 -38.48 0.11 30.97
CA GLN A 2 -37.64 -0.55 29.97
C GLN A 2 -36.78 0.51 29.29
N ALA A 3 -35.46 0.30 29.33
CA ALA A 3 -34.45 1.21 28.81
C ALA A 3 -34.51 1.26 27.27
N MET A 4 -34.62 2.47 26.72
CA MET A 4 -34.39 2.75 25.31
C MET A 4 -32.90 3.05 25.10
N MET A 5 -32.18 2.13 24.47
CA MET A 5 -30.90 2.40 23.81
C MET A 5 -31.19 2.74 22.34
N THR A 6 -31.27 4.02 22.02
CA THR A 6 -31.37 4.49 20.63
C THR A 6 -29.97 4.57 20.05
N GLY A 7 -29.62 3.63 19.16
CA GLY A 7 -28.40 3.68 18.37
C GLY A 7 -28.47 4.81 17.34
N ALA A 8 -27.50 5.73 17.38
CA ALA A 8 -27.31 6.72 16.34
C ALA A 8 -26.44 6.11 15.23
N GLU A 9 -27.08 5.80 14.10
CA GLU A 9 -26.37 5.51 12.84
C GLU A 9 -25.63 6.78 12.40
N THR A 10 -24.31 6.79 12.53
CA THR A 10 -23.46 7.85 11.98
C THR A 10 -23.30 7.60 10.50
N SER A 11 -24.10 8.28 9.68
CA SER A 11 -23.88 8.33 8.23
C SER A 11 -22.58 9.06 7.93
N LEU A 12 -21.70 8.43 7.15
CA LEU A 12 -20.45 9.03 6.73
C LEU A 12 -20.71 10.09 5.63
N PRO A 13 -20.03 11.26 5.66
CA PRO A 13 -20.37 12.43 4.85
C PRO A 13 -20.10 12.32 3.34
N TRP A 14 -19.69 11.15 2.85
CA TRP A 14 -19.28 10.94 1.45
C TRP A 14 -20.31 10.14 0.62
N SER A 15 -21.57 10.09 1.04
CA SER A 15 -22.60 9.23 0.43
C SER A 15 -23.15 9.68 -0.94
N ASP A 16 -22.70 10.80 -1.50
CA ASP A 16 -23.13 11.22 -2.83
C ASP A 16 -22.23 10.60 -3.91
N ALA A 17 -22.57 9.36 -4.24
CA ALA A 17 -21.95 8.56 -5.30
C ALA A 17 -22.19 9.18 -6.69
N THR A 18 -21.35 10.16 -7.07
CA THR A 18 -21.29 10.67 -8.44
C THR A 18 -20.05 10.10 -9.14
N SER A 19 -20.31 9.37 -10.23
CA SER A 19 -19.36 8.69 -11.13
C SER A 19 -18.74 7.38 -10.61
N ARG A 20 -19.48 6.27 -10.74
CA ARG A 20 -18.93 4.90 -10.77
C ARG A 20 -18.12 4.64 -12.05
N ALA A 21 -17.10 5.46 -12.29
CA ALA A 21 -16.07 5.11 -13.25
C ALA A 21 -15.25 3.98 -12.60
N ASN A 22 -15.27 2.78 -13.17
CA ASN A 22 -14.39 1.71 -12.73
C ASN A 22 -12.95 2.19 -12.94
N LEU A 23 -12.27 2.53 -11.85
CA LEU A 23 -10.89 3.03 -11.84
C LEU A 23 -9.93 2.13 -12.64
N TRP A 24 -10.26 0.84 -12.69
CA TRP A 24 -9.47 -0.25 -13.25
C TRP A 24 -9.71 -0.50 -14.74
N ASP A 25 -10.78 0.02 -15.35
CA ASP A 25 -11.11 -0.27 -16.76
C ASP A 25 -10.00 0.20 -17.72
N ARG A 26 -9.16 1.14 -17.26
CA ARG A 26 -8.00 1.67 -17.98
C ARG A 26 -6.67 1.00 -17.60
N TYR A 27 -6.60 0.29 -16.49
CA TYR A 27 -5.39 -0.41 -16.08
C TYR A 27 -5.15 -1.62 -17.00
N ARG A 28 -3.90 -1.80 -17.42
CA ARG A 28 -3.46 -2.93 -18.23
C ARG A 28 -2.15 -3.45 -17.65
N ALA A 29 -2.16 -4.71 -17.24
CA ALA A 29 -0.94 -5.40 -16.83
C ALA A 29 0.11 -5.30 -17.95
N PRO A 30 1.35 -4.89 -17.65
CA PRO A 30 2.42 -4.93 -18.63
C PRO A 30 2.62 -6.36 -19.11
N GLY A 31 2.73 -6.55 -20.44
CA GLY A 31 2.91 -7.89 -21.00
C GLY A 31 4.23 -8.52 -20.56
N GLY A 32 4.20 -9.80 -20.20
CA GLY A 32 5.41 -10.58 -19.89
C GLY A 32 5.91 -10.48 -18.45
N CYS A 33 5.19 -9.82 -17.55
CA CYS A 33 5.46 -9.83 -16.11
C CYS A 33 4.26 -10.31 -15.31
N TYR A 34 4.52 -10.73 -14.07
CA TYR A 34 3.46 -11.03 -13.11
C TYR A 34 2.85 -9.71 -12.62
N ASP A 35 1.52 -9.65 -12.57
CA ASP A 35 0.78 -8.49 -12.09
C ASP A 35 0.19 -8.79 -10.70
N GLU A 36 0.43 -7.90 -9.76
CA GLU A 36 0.01 -8.06 -8.36
C GLU A 36 -1.49 -7.83 -8.20
N LEU A 37 -2.09 -6.94 -8.99
CA LEU A 37 -3.51 -6.61 -8.90
C LEU A 37 -4.37 -7.58 -9.72
N LEU A 38 -3.96 -7.87 -10.95
CA LEU A 38 -4.68 -8.67 -11.92
C LEU A 38 -4.16 -10.11 -11.97
N SER A 39 -5.11 -11.04 -12.04
CA SER A 39 -4.85 -12.45 -12.34
C SER A 39 -4.65 -12.65 -13.84
N SER A 40 -4.24 -13.86 -14.25
CA SER A 40 -3.99 -14.23 -15.65
C SER A 40 -5.24 -14.13 -16.54
N ASP A 41 -6.43 -14.15 -15.96
CA ASP A 41 -7.72 -13.97 -16.62
C ASP A 41 -8.19 -12.50 -16.63
N ALA A 42 -7.31 -11.56 -16.27
CA ALA A 42 -7.58 -10.13 -16.12
C ALA A 42 -8.62 -9.79 -15.03
N SER A 43 -8.94 -10.72 -14.12
CA SER A 43 -9.75 -10.44 -12.94
C SER A 43 -8.90 -9.86 -11.80
N VAL A 44 -9.49 -8.99 -10.97
CA VAL A 44 -8.84 -8.50 -9.74
C VAL A 44 -8.64 -9.67 -8.77
N ARG A 45 -7.42 -9.83 -8.25
CA ARG A 45 -7.10 -10.90 -7.29
C ARG A 45 -7.94 -10.77 -6.01
N PRO A 46 -8.39 -11.89 -5.40
CA PRO A 46 -9.30 -11.83 -4.26
C PRO A 46 -8.82 -10.99 -3.07
N HIS A 47 -7.51 -11.00 -2.76
CA HIS A 47 -6.95 -10.24 -1.65
C HIS A 47 -6.89 -8.72 -1.91
N TRP A 48 -6.94 -8.29 -3.18
CA TRP A 48 -7.02 -6.89 -3.56
C TRP A 48 -8.44 -6.33 -3.52
N ARG A 49 -9.47 -7.19 -3.64
CA ARG A 49 -10.87 -6.76 -3.77
C ARG A 49 -11.32 -5.77 -2.68
N PRO A 50 -11.08 -6.00 -1.37
CA PRO A 50 -11.53 -5.05 -0.35
C PRO A 50 -10.90 -3.66 -0.48
N PHE A 51 -9.63 -3.61 -0.90
CA PHE A 51 -8.92 -2.35 -1.12
C PHE A 51 -9.42 -1.62 -2.36
N VAL A 52 -9.63 -2.36 -3.44
CA VAL A 52 -10.22 -1.86 -4.69
C VAL A 52 -11.60 -1.26 -4.43
N ASP A 53 -12.48 -1.99 -3.74
CA ASP A 53 -13.84 -1.54 -3.44
C ASP A 53 -13.81 -0.26 -2.57
N MET A 54 -12.84 -0.15 -1.66
CA MET A 54 -12.64 1.05 -0.84
C MET A 54 -12.15 2.26 -1.64
N LEU A 55 -11.25 2.06 -2.61
CA LEU A 55 -10.81 3.14 -3.50
C LEU A 55 -11.96 3.63 -4.40
N GLU A 56 -12.77 2.72 -4.93
CA GLU A 56 -13.96 3.07 -5.71
C GLU A 56 -14.97 3.86 -4.86
N LEU A 57 -15.08 3.53 -3.57
CA LEU A 57 -15.95 4.21 -2.62
C LEU A 57 -15.46 5.62 -2.26
N LEU A 58 -14.14 5.83 -2.15
CA LEU A 58 -13.55 7.14 -1.89
C LEU A 58 -13.70 8.09 -3.09
N GLY A 59 -13.55 7.55 -4.31
CA GLY A 59 -13.56 8.34 -5.53
C GLY A 59 -12.26 9.13 -5.76
N GLU A 60 -12.09 9.60 -7.00
CA GLU A 60 -10.83 10.21 -7.47
C GLU A 60 -10.43 11.48 -6.68
N GLU A 61 -11.41 12.32 -6.33
CA GLU A 61 -11.16 13.60 -5.67
C GLU A 61 -10.60 13.43 -4.25
N GLU A 62 -11.18 12.52 -3.48
CA GLU A 62 -10.71 12.23 -2.13
C GLU A 62 -9.35 11.51 -2.14
N ILE A 63 -9.12 10.60 -3.10
CA ILE A 63 -7.80 9.97 -3.31
C ILE A 63 -6.74 11.04 -3.61
N ARG A 64 -7.04 11.98 -4.51
CA ARG A 64 -6.13 13.10 -4.84
C ARG A 64 -5.83 13.97 -3.62
N ARG A 65 -6.86 14.34 -2.85
CA ARG A 65 -6.70 15.14 -1.63
C ARG A 65 -5.77 14.46 -0.62
N ARG A 66 -5.99 13.17 -0.33
CA ARG A 66 -5.13 12.41 0.60
C ARG A 66 -3.71 12.24 0.09
N TRP A 67 -3.53 12.14 -1.23
CA TRP A 67 -2.21 12.06 -1.83
C TRP A 67 -1.43 13.36 -1.65
N GLU A 68 -2.04 14.51 -1.91
CA GLU A 68 -1.43 15.83 -1.68
C GLU A 68 -1.05 16.02 -0.20
N GLU A 69 -1.95 15.66 0.73
CA GLU A 69 -1.68 15.68 2.17
C GLU A 69 -0.49 14.79 2.56
N SER A 70 -0.40 13.60 1.98
CA SER A 70 0.71 12.68 2.24
C SER A 70 2.05 13.26 1.75
N GLN A 71 2.06 13.92 0.59
CA GLN A 71 3.25 14.59 0.09
C GLN A 71 3.66 15.78 0.97
N ASP A 72 2.71 16.55 1.48
CA ASP A 72 2.97 17.62 2.45
C ASP A 72 3.59 17.09 3.73
N LEU A 73 3.04 16.01 4.28
CA LEU A 73 3.59 15.37 5.49
C LEU A 73 5.02 14.88 5.30
N ILE A 74 5.34 14.29 4.14
CA ILE A 74 6.70 13.85 3.82
C ILE A 74 7.67 15.04 3.81
N ARG A 75 7.27 16.16 3.18
CA ARG A 75 8.08 17.38 3.13
C ARG A 75 8.29 17.97 4.52
N GLN A 76 7.22 18.04 5.34
CA GLN A 76 7.26 18.64 6.68
C GLN A 76 8.11 17.82 7.67
N ASN A 77 8.07 16.50 7.58
CA ASN A 77 8.82 15.61 8.47
C ASN A 77 10.30 15.48 8.08
N GLY A 78 10.76 16.14 7.01
CA GLY A 78 12.15 16.07 6.56
C GLY A 78 12.60 14.65 6.20
N VAL A 79 11.69 13.79 5.73
CA VAL A 79 12.03 12.42 5.33
C VAL A 79 12.80 12.49 4.00
N THR A 80 14.11 12.30 4.08
CA THR A 80 15.04 12.39 2.94
C THR A 80 15.79 11.08 2.75
N TYR A 81 16.19 10.79 1.52
CA TYR A 81 17.23 9.79 1.27
C TYR A 81 18.59 10.46 1.27
N ASN A 82 19.54 9.94 2.08
CA ASN A 82 20.95 10.28 1.92
C ASN A 82 21.49 9.63 0.65
N VAL A 83 21.70 10.42 -0.40
CA VAL A 83 22.39 9.95 -1.60
C VAL A 83 23.88 9.92 -1.30
N TYR A 84 24.39 8.78 -0.81
CA TYR A 84 25.83 8.54 -0.73
C TYR A 84 26.43 8.62 -2.15
N GLY A 85 27.06 9.77 -2.47
CA GLY A 85 27.78 9.97 -3.73
C GLY A 85 27.41 11.21 -4.56
N ASP A 86 26.46 12.06 -4.15
CA ASP A 86 26.25 13.36 -4.82
C ASP A 86 27.29 14.40 -4.33
N PRO A 87 28.17 14.92 -5.20
CA PRO A 87 29.16 15.95 -4.83
C PRO A 87 28.53 17.23 -4.26
N ARG A 88 27.23 17.44 -4.44
CA ARG A 88 26.49 18.62 -3.96
C ARG A 88 25.78 18.41 -2.62
N GLY A 89 25.79 17.18 -2.05
CA GLY A 89 25.15 16.90 -0.77
C GLY A 89 23.65 17.22 -0.74
N MET A 90 22.96 17.14 -1.89
CA MET A 90 21.57 17.55 -2.00
C MET A 90 20.65 16.43 -1.50
N ASP A 91 20.03 16.66 -0.35
CA ASP A 91 18.94 15.82 0.14
C ASP A 91 17.79 15.78 -0.87
N ARG A 92 17.37 14.57 -1.26
CA ARG A 92 16.17 14.36 -2.09
C ARG A 92 15.00 13.99 -1.20
N PRO A 93 13.82 14.62 -1.37
CA PRO A 93 12.61 14.22 -0.68
C PRO A 93 12.29 12.75 -0.98
N TRP A 94 11.91 12.01 0.05
CA TRP A 94 11.41 10.66 -0.09
C TRP A 94 10.19 10.62 -1.04
N GLN A 95 10.15 9.67 -1.96
CA GLN A 95 9.00 9.44 -2.82
C GLN A 95 8.21 8.26 -2.29
N LEU A 96 6.95 8.52 -1.95
CA LEU A 96 5.98 7.50 -1.54
C LEU A 96 5.13 7.10 -2.75
N ASP A 97 4.77 5.84 -2.86
CA ASP A 97 3.69 5.42 -3.77
C ASP A 97 2.36 5.49 -3.00
N PRO A 98 1.31 6.15 -3.52
CA PRO A 98 -0.01 6.15 -2.87
C PRO A 98 -0.68 4.77 -2.80
N ILE A 99 -0.27 3.83 -3.66
CA ILE A 99 -0.84 2.48 -3.72
C ILE A 99 0.10 1.51 -3.00
N PRO A 100 -0.35 0.88 -1.90
CA PRO A 100 0.46 -0.11 -1.20
C PRO A 100 0.57 -1.38 -2.04
N LEU A 101 1.68 -2.09 -1.90
CA LEU A 101 1.79 -3.47 -2.34
C LEU A 101 1.04 -4.38 -1.36
N LEU A 102 -0.11 -4.90 -1.76
CA LEU A 102 -0.89 -5.83 -0.94
C LEU A 102 -0.40 -7.25 -1.14
N MET A 103 -0.27 -7.97 -0.02
CA MET A 103 0.12 -9.38 0.00
C MET A 103 -0.90 -10.18 0.79
N SER A 104 -1.21 -11.39 0.34
CA SER A 104 -2.11 -12.24 1.09
C SER A 104 -1.45 -12.75 2.39
N PRO A 105 -2.21 -13.02 3.46
CA PRO A 105 -1.63 -13.57 4.70
C PRO A 105 -0.92 -14.91 4.49
N ALA A 106 -1.40 -15.72 3.55
CA ALA A 106 -0.79 -17.01 3.22
C ALA A 106 0.58 -16.85 2.55
N GLU A 107 0.68 -15.91 1.61
CA GLU A 107 1.94 -15.57 0.94
C GLU A 107 2.95 -14.95 1.91
N TRP A 108 2.50 -14.01 2.74
CA TRP A 108 3.36 -13.37 3.74
C TRP A 108 3.97 -14.40 4.69
N ARG A 109 3.20 -15.38 5.17
CA ARG A 109 3.72 -16.43 6.06
C ARG A 109 4.86 -17.23 5.43
N VAL A 110 4.76 -17.57 4.15
CA VAL A 110 5.83 -18.31 3.45
C VAL A 110 7.09 -17.45 3.33
N LEU A 111 6.94 -16.16 3.03
CA LEU A 111 8.07 -15.24 2.94
C LEU A 111 8.71 -14.99 4.30
N GLU A 112 7.90 -14.77 5.33
CA GLU A 112 8.33 -14.59 6.72
C GLU A 112 9.19 -15.77 7.19
N ASP A 113 8.70 -17.00 7.04
CA ASP A 113 9.45 -18.20 7.41
C ASP A 113 10.80 -18.29 6.67
N GLY A 114 10.79 -18.01 5.37
CA GLY A 114 12.01 -17.99 4.55
C GLY A 114 12.99 -16.88 4.91
N LEU A 115 12.49 -15.70 5.30
CA LEU A 115 13.31 -14.58 5.73
C LEU A 115 13.97 -14.88 7.08
N ILE A 116 13.21 -15.42 8.04
CA ILE A 116 13.74 -15.83 9.36
C ILE A 116 14.83 -16.89 9.17
N GLN A 117 14.58 -17.90 8.33
CA GLN A 117 15.56 -18.93 8.03
C GLN A 117 16.86 -18.34 7.47
N ARG A 118 16.76 -17.46 6.45
CA ARG A 118 17.93 -16.86 5.81
C ARG A 118 18.69 -15.92 6.74
N ALA A 119 18.00 -15.09 7.52
CA ALA A 119 18.62 -14.24 8.51
C ALA A 119 19.40 -15.07 9.54
N SER A 120 18.80 -16.14 10.05
CA SER A 120 19.44 -17.05 11.02
C SER A 120 20.67 -17.75 10.43
N LEU A 121 20.62 -18.12 9.14
CA LEU A 121 21.76 -18.72 8.45
C LEU A 121 22.90 -17.70 8.29
N LEU A 122 22.58 -16.49 7.84
CA LEU A 122 23.57 -15.43 7.64
C LEU A 122 24.25 -15.04 8.95
N ASP A 123 23.49 -14.94 10.04
CA ASP A 123 24.03 -14.67 11.37
C ASP A 123 25.05 -15.74 11.82
N LYS A 124 24.73 -17.02 11.62
CA LYS A 124 25.66 -18.12 11.91
C LYS A 124 26.91 -18.11 11.03
N ILE A 125 26.76 -17.77 9.75
CA ILE A 125 27.90 -17.63 8.84
C ILE A 125 28.81 -16.50 9.31
N LEU A 126 28.25 -15.35 9.70
CA LEU A 126 29.04 -14.24 10.22
C LEU A 126 29.76 -14.64 11.52
N ALA A 127 29.09 -15.33 12.44
CA ALA A 127 29.72 -15.82 13.66
C ALA A 127 30.89 -16.77 13.37
N ASP A 128 30.73 -17.72 12.44
CA ASP A 128 31.80 -18.65 12.05
C ASP A 128 33.00 -17.95 11.41
N LEU A 129 32.75 -16.92 10.60
CA LEU A 129 33.81 -16.15 9.94
C LEU A 129 34.59 -15.24 10.90
N TYR A 130 33.92 -14.69 11.92
CA TYR A 130 34.53 -13.72 12.84
C TYR A 130 35.03 -14.32 14.16
N GLY A 131 34.57 -15.52 14.54
CA GLY A 131 35.01 -16.22 15.77
C GLY A 131 34.18 -15.87 17.00
#